data_AF-A0A841PGM7-F1
#
_entry.id   AF-A0A841PGM7-F1
#
_cell.length_a   1.000
_cell.length_b   1.000
_cell.length_c   1.000
_cell.angle_alpha   90.00
_cell.angle_beta   90.00
_cell.angle_gamma   90.00
#
_symmetry.space_group_name_H-M   'P 1'
#
loop_
_entity.id
_entity.type
_entity.pdbx_description
1 polymer ?
#
loop_
_entity_poly.entity_id
_entity_poly.type
_entity_poly.pdbx_seq_one_letter_code
_entity_poly.pdbx_strand_id
1 'polypeptide(L)'
;MSLTIERAFAAIVAGTAHATTIGVAANLAVLDAAAHLKAFARMDGAVLGSIEVAIGKARTSALFQMSSAAVWDYCSRGLLLPISMPATAD
;
A
#
# COMPACT_ATOMS: atom_id res chain seq x y z
N MET A 1 11.75 12.17 10.47
CA MET A 1 10.52 12.76 11.05
C MET A 1 9.50 11.63 11.16
N SER A 2 9.01 11.30 12.36
CA SER A 2 8.07 10.19 12.55
C SER A 2 6.64 10.58 12.10
N LEU A 3 5.90 9.62 11.53
CA LEU A 3 4.50 9.81 11.18
C LEU A 3 3.64 9.85 12.45
N THR A 4 3.00 10.99 12.71
CA THR A 4 2.10 11.13 13.86
C THR A 4 0.73 10.50 13.59
N ILE A 5 -0.01 10.18 14.64
CA ILE A 5 -1.34 9.56 14.52
C ILE A 5 -2.35 10.50 13.86
N GLU A 6 -2.26 11.81 14.12
CA GLU A 6 -3.12 12.84 13.53
C GLU A 6 -2.90 12.91 12.01
N ARG A 7 -1.65 12.83 11.56
CA ARG A 7 -1.32 12.80 10.13
C ARG A 7 -1.82 11.52 9.45
N ALA A 8 -1.71 10.39 10.14
CA ALA A 8 -2.23 9.11 9.61
C ALA A 8 -3.76 9.16 9.45
N PHE A 9 -4.48 9.72 10.42
CA PHE A 9 -5.93 9.91 10.30
C PHE A 9 -6.29 10.95 9.24
N ALA A 10 -5.55 12.05 9.11
CA ALA A 10 -5.79 13.02 8.05
C ALA A 10 -5.67 12.39 6.64
N ALA A 11 -4.68 11.50 6.45
CA ALA A 11 -4.53 10.75 5.20
C ALA A 11 -5.72 9.80 4.94
N ILE A 12 -6.21 9.10 5.98
CA ILE A 12 -7.42 8.27 5.88
C ILE A 12 -8.62 9.12 5.47
N VAL A 13 -8.87 10.25 6.13
CA VAL A 13 -10.00 11.14 5.83
C VAL A 13 -9.94 11.63 4.38
N ALA A 14 -8.77 12.08 3.92
CA ALA A 14 -8.58 12.53 2.54
C ALA A 14 -8.81 11.39 1.53
N GLY A 15 -8.30 10.19 1.82
CA GLY A 15 -8.50 9.02 0.97
C GLY A 15 -9.97 8.58 0.91
N THR A 16 -10.67 8.58 2.04
CA THR A 16 -12.11 8.28 2.09
C THR A 16 -12.92 9.30 1.30
N ALA A 17 -12.62 10.60 1.42
CA ALA A 17 -13.31 11.64 0.66
C ALA A 17 -13.11 11.48 -0.86
N HIS A 18 -11.89 11.13 -1.28
CA HIS A 18 -11.61 10.86 -2.69
C HIS A 18 -12.33 9.59 -3.18
N ALA A 19 -12.29 8.50 -2.41
CA ALA A 19 -12.97 7.25 -2.72
C ALA A 19 -14.50 7.45 -2.89
N THR A 20 -15.11 8.25 -2.01
CA THR A 20 -16.52 8.67 -2.14
C THR A 20 -16.76 9.47 -3.42
N THR A 21 -15.86 10.38 -3.78
CA THR A 21 -15.99 11.20 -5.00
C THR A 21 -15.97 10.34 -6.28
N ILE A 22 -15.17 9.27 -6.30
CA ILE A 22 -15.10 8.35 -7.44
C ILE A 22 -16.10 7.18 -7.36
N GLY A 23 -16.95 7.15 -6.34
CA GLY A 23 -17.99 6.14 -6.17
C GLY A 23 -17.49 4.74 -5.81
N VAL A 24 -16.34 4.62 -5.13
CA VAL A 24 -15.73 3.34 -4.77
C VAL A 24 -15.66 3.20 -3.24
N ALA A 25 -16.11 2.06 -2.71
CA ALA A 25 -15.88 1.71 -1.32
C ALA A 25 -14.51 1.04 -1.14
N ALA A 26 -13.62 1.65 -0.34
CA ALA A 26 -12.22 1.27 -0.22
C ALA A 26 -11.81 0.83 1.19
N ASN A 27 -10.74 0.04 1.26
CA ASN A 27 -9.95 -0.19 2.46
C ASN A 27 -8.70 0.69 2.39
N LEU A 28 -8.43 1.46 3.44
CA LEU A 28 -7.31 2.39 3.52
C LEU A 28 -6.39 2.01 4.66
N ALA A 29 -5.11 1.82 4.36
CA ALA A 29 -4.08 1.45 5.33
C ALA A 29 -2.94 2.48 5.30
N VAL A 30 -2.51 2.93 6.47
CA VAL A 30 -1.37 3.83 6.64
C VAL A 30 -0.36 3.16 7.57
N LEU A 31 0.87 3.03 7.08
CA LEU A 31 2.00 2.47 7.82
C LEU A 31 3.03 3.55 8.14
N ASP A 32 3.81 3.35 9.20
CA ASP A 32 4.97 4.19 9.50
C ASP A 32 6.22 3.76 8.69
N ALA A 33 7.33 4.46 8.91
CA ALA A 33 8.60 4.19 8.22
C ALA A 33 9.22 2.82 8.57
N ALA A 34 8.81 2.21 9.67
CA ALA A 34 9.21 0.85 10.05
C ALA A 34 8.25 -0.21 9.47
N ALA A 35 7.33 0.19 8.58
CA ALA A 35 6.30 -0.65 7.99
C ALA A 35 5.36 -1.28 9.03
N HIS A 36 5.12 -0.61 10.15
CA HIS A 36 4.10 -0.99 11.13
C HIS A 36 2.80 -0.21 10.90
N LEU A 37 1.67 -0.90 11.07
CA LEU A 37 0.36 -0.32 10.87
C LEU A 37 0.12 0.80 11.87
N LYS A 38 -0.22 1.99 11.36
CA LYS A 38 -0.49 3.18 12.18
C LYS A 38 -1.96 3.55 12.22
N ALA A 39 -2.64 3.43 11.09
CA ALA A 39 -4.08 3.64 10.97
C ALA A 39 -4.67 2.76 9.87
N PHE A 40 -5.92 2.37 10.05
CA PHE A 40 -6.68 1.61 9.07
C PHE A 40 -8.15 2.03 9.10
N ALA A 41 -8.78 2.11 7.93
CA ALA A 41 -10.22 2.32 7.80
C ALA A 41 -10.80 1.47 6.68
N ARG A 42 -11.97 0.90 6.92
CA ARG A 42 -12.77 0.20 5.93
C ARG A 42 -14.06 0.98 5.72
N MET A 43 -14.31 1.40 4.49
CA MET A 43 -15.59 2.00 4.11
C MET A 43 -16.68 0.92 4.08
N ASP A 44 -17.92 1.32 4.36
CA ASP A 44 -19.08 0.45 4.21
C ASP A 44 -19.21 -0.03 2.75
N GLY A 45 -19.47 -1.32 2.57
CA GLY A 45 -19.55 -1.94 1.24
C GLY A 45 -18.20 -2.25 0.57
N ALA A 46 -17.06 -1.97 1.22
CA ALA A 46 -15.75 -2.34 0.67
C ALA A 46 -15.56 -3.86 0.64
N VAL A 47 -14.91 -4.36 -0.42
CA VAL A 47 -14.67 -5.81 -0.62
C VAL A 47 -13.83 -6.38 0.52
N LEU A 48 -14.35 -7.39 1.22
CA LEU A 48 -13.70 -8.00 2.41
C LEU A 48 -12.28 -8.50 2.11
N GLY A 49 -12.10 -9.18 0.97
CA GLY A 49 -10.78 -9.67 0.55
C GLY A 49 -9.74 -8.57 0.29
N SER A 50 -10.16 -7.32 0.16
CA SER A 50 -9.23 -6.20 -0.10
C SER A 50 -8.64 -5.56 1.17
N ILE A 51 -8.99 -6.04 2.37
CA ILE A 51 -8.39 -5.60 3.64
C ILE A 51 -6.88 -5.89 3.64
N GLU A 52 -6.51 -7.16 3.47
CA GLU A 52 -5.10 -7.57 3.43
C GLU A 52 -4.37 -7.00 2.22
N VAL A 53 -5.08 -6.80 1.10
CA VAL A 53 -4.50 -6.15 -0.09
C VAL A 53 -4.11 -4.70 0.20
N ALA A 54 -4.94 -3.95 0.92
CA ALA A 54 -4.63 -2.56 1.28
C ALA A 54 -3.42 -2.49 2.22
N ILE A 55 -3.36 -3.37 3.23
CA ILE A 55 -2.23 -3.47 4.16
C ILE A 55 -0.95 -3.88 3.40
N GLY A 56 -1.05 -4.88 2.52
CA GLY A 56 0.06 -5.36 1.69
C GLY A 56 0.62 -4.26 0.79
N LYS A 57 -0.24 -3.52 0.06
CA LYS A 57 0.18 -2.40 -0.79
C LYS A 57 0.88 -1.29 0.01
N ALA A 58 0.35 -0.94 1.17
CA ALA A 58 0.96 0.06 2.04
C ALA A 58 2.32 -0.44 2.57
N ARG A 59 2.43 -1.71 2.94
CA ARG A 59 3.67 -2.35 3.39
C ARG A 59 4.73 -2.36 2.29
N THR A 60 4.37 -2.80 1.09
CA THR A 60 5.26 -2.75 -0.08
C THR A 60 5.74 -1.31 -0.31
N SER A 61 4.84 -0.33 -0.25
CA SER A 61 5.23 1.05 -0.50
C SER A 61 6.19 1.58 0.58
N ALA A 62 5.99 1.20 1.84
CA ALA A 62 6.88 1.56 2.95
C ALA A 62 8.27 0.87 2.83
N LEU A 63 8.33 -0.39 2.42
CA LEU A 63 9.59 -1.13 2.32
C LEU A 63 10.45 -0.69 1.14
N PHE A 64 9.83 -0.37 0.01
CA PHE A 64 10.53 -0.02 -1.23
C PHE A 64 10.61 1.50 -1.48
N GLN A 65 9.99 2.32 -0.63
CA GLN A 65 9.97 3.79 -0.73
C GLN A 65 9.47 4.28 -2.11
N MET A 66 8.54 3.55 -2.71
CA MET A 66 7.88 3.88 -3.99
C MET A 66 6.47 3.30 -4.00
N SER A 67 5.63 3.64 -4.99
CA SER A 67 4.29 3.07 -5.05
C SER A 67 4.35 1.55 -5.30
N SER A 68 3.42 0.79 -4.71
CA SER A 68 3.31 -0.65 -5.00
C SER A 68 3.17 -0.98 -6.50
N ALA A 69 2.60 -0.08 -7.30
CA ALA A 69 2.54 -0.22 -8.76
C ALA A 69 3.92 -0.07 -9.41
N ALA A 70 4.75 0.87 -8.95
CA ALA A 70 6.14 1.00 -9.41
C ALA A 70 6.98 -0.22 -8.99
N VAL A 71 6.74 -0.77 -7.80
CA VAL A 71 7.36 -2.05 -7.40
C VAL A 71 6.95 -3.18 -8.33
N TRP A 72 5.65 -3.28 -8.67
CA TRP A 72 5.18 -4.30 -9.61
C TRP A 72 5.87 -4.19 -10.97
N ASP A 73 5.99 -2.98 -11.53
CA ASP A 73 6.73 -2.74 -12.78
C ASP A 73 8.21 -3.14 -12.64
N TYR A 74 8.84 -2.74 -11.53
CA TYR A 74 10.21 -3.11 -11.20
C TYR A 74 10.43 -4.64 -11.16
N CYS A 75 9.50 -5.38 -10.54
CA CYS A 75 9.52 -6.85 -10.50
C CYS A 75 9.33 -7.46 -11.89
N SER A 76 8.34 -6.96 -12.63
CA SER A 76 7.93 -7.49 -13.94
C SER A 76 9.04 -7.34 -14.99
N ARG A 77 9.90 -6.33 -14.83
CA ARG A 77 11.05 -6.07 -15.70
C ARG A 77 12.30 -6.88 -15.32
N GLY A 78 12.19 -7.78 -14.34
CA GLY A 78 13.31 -8.62 -13.90
C GLY A 78 14.40 -7.85 -13.17
N LEU A 79 14.13 -6.67 -12.60
CA LEU A 79 15.16 -5.85 -11.95
C LEU A 79 15.41 -6.23 -10.48
N LEU A 80 14.62 -7.16 -9.92
CA LEU A 80 14.83 -7.77 -8.59
C LEU A 80 15.85 -8.93 -8.58
N LEU A 81 16.49 -9.24 -9.72
CA LEU A 81 17.48 -10.31 -9.85
C LEU A 81 18.65 -10.29 -8.84
N PRO A 82 18.99 -9.22 -8.10
CA PRO A 82 20.03 -9.32 -7.07
C PRO A 82 19.63 -10.15 -5.82
N ILE A 83 18.34 -10.40 -5.57
CA ILE A 83 17.88 -11.11 -4.35
C ILE A 83 17.53 -12.58 -4.64
N SER A 84 17.38 -12.97 -5.90
CA SER A 84 17.22 -14.37 -6.32
C SER A 84 18.04 -14.63 -7.59
N MET A 85 18.99 -15.57 -7.51
CA MET A 85 19.82 -16.06 -8.63
C MET A 85 18.98 -16.53 -9.84
N PRO A 86 19.62 -16.67 -11.03
CA PRO A 86 19.01 -16.44 -12.33
C PRO A 86 18.02 -17.54 -12.70
N ALA A 87 16.92 -17.13 -13.33
CA ALA A 87 16.26 -18.03 -14.28
C ALA A 87 17.17 -18.11 -15.51
N THR A 88 18.09 -19.06 -15.53
CA THR A 88 18.61 -19.60 -16.79
C THR A 88 17.41 -20.14 -17.56
N ALA A 89 16.98 -19.39 -18.57
CA ALA A 89 16.08 -19.88 -19.60
C ALA A 89 16.98 -20.34 -20.76
N ASP A 90 17.37 -21.62 -20.72
CA ASP A 90 17.44 -22.41 -21.95
C ASP A 90 16.01 -22.71 -22.43
#